data_AF-A0ABD2GKT7-F1
#
_entry.id   AF-A0ABD2GKT7-F1
#
_cell.length_a   1.000
_cell.length_b   1.000
_cell.length_c   1.000
_cell.angle_alpha   90.00
_cell.angle_beta   90.00
_cell.angle_gamma   90.00
#
_symmetry.space_group_name_H-M   'P 1'
#
loop_
_entity.id
_entity.type
_entity.pdbx_description
1 polymer ?
#
loop_
_entity_poly.entity_id
_entity_poly.type
_entity_poly.pdbx_seq_one_letter_code
_entity_poly.pdbx_strand_id
1 'polypeptide(L)'
;MPLPPQYLSDILHPHAPPRNLRSSDSGLLTTPRTKLRTFGDRAYSVAAPTLWSALPAEIRNIPTLDAFKRALKTHLFAKAFRP
;
A
#
# COMPACT_ATOMS: atom_id res chain seq x y z
N MET A 1 -16.90 15.32 -3.71
CA MET A 1 -16.58 14.00 -3.13
C MET A 1 -16.38 14.17 -1.63
N PRO A 2 -16.91 13.29 -0.78
CA PRO A 2 -16.68 13.36 0.66
C PRO A 2 -15.19 13.16 0.96
N LEU A 3 -14.66 13.97 1.89
CA LEU A 3 -13.30 13.81 2.38
C LEU A 3 -13.18 12.48 3.15
N PRO A 4 -12.05 11.77 3.03
CA PRO A 4 -11.82 10.59 3.85
C PRO A 4 -11.83 10.99 5.33
N PRO A 5 -12.28 10.09 6.21
CA PRO A 5 -12.27 10.38 7.63
C PRO A 5 -10.83 10.60 8.11
N GLN A 6 -10.63 11.65 8.91
CA GLN A 6 -9.33 12.23 9.25
C GLN A 6 -8.35 11.21 9.86
N TYR A 7 -8.87 10.23 10.60
CA TYR A 7 -8.08 9.16 11.20
C TYR A 7 -7.29 8.32 10.19
N LEU A 8 -7.73 8.22 8.92
CA LEU A 8 -7.00 7.46 7.90
C LEU A 8 -5.71 8.18 7.50
N SER A 9 -5.75 9.51 7.42
CA SER A 9 -4.59 10.35 7.13
C SER A 9 -3.57 10.33 8.27
N ASP A 10 -4.05 10.25 9.51
CA ASP A 10 -3.19 10.16 10.71
C ASP A 10 -2.50 8.80 10.82
N ILE A 11 -2.95 7.80 10.07
CA ILE A 11 -2.44 6.43 10.11
C ILE A 11 -1.48 6.14 8.94
N LEU A 12 -1.81 6.63 7.74
CA LEU A 12 -1.05 6.33 6.52
C LEU A 12 -0.09 7.46 6.17
N HIS A 13 1.21 7.16 6.26
CA HIS A 13 2.26 8.13 5.99
C HIS A 13 3.01 7.78 4.70
N PRO A 14 3.20 8.73 3.76
CA PRO A 14 4.08 8.54 2.62
C PRO A 14 5.50 8.17 3.05
N HIS A 15 6.16 7.32 2.27
CA HIS A 15 7.54 6.96 2.51
C HIS A 15 8.49 8.08 2.05
N ALA A 16 8.87 8.95 2.99
CA ALA A 16 9.82 10.03 2.77
C ALA A 16 11.13 9.75 3.54
N PRO A 17 12.10 9.03 2.95
CA PRO A 17 13.38 8.81 3.60
C PRO A 17 14.19 10.13 3.65
N PRO A 18 15.07 10.29 4.65
CA PRO A 18 15.87 11.52 4.85
C PRO A 18 16.90 11.77 3.73
N ARG A 19 17.08 10.82 2.82
CA ARG A 19 17.96 10.87 1.67
C ARG A 19 17.20 10.35 0.45
N ASN A 20 17.38 11.01 -0.69
CA ASN A 20 16.76 10.60 -1.95
C ASN A 20 17.32 9.24 -2.38
N LEU A 21 16.52 8.20 -2.18
CA LEU A 21 16.76 6.84 -2.64
C LEU A 21 15.91 6.59 -3.88
N ARG A 22 16.28 5.60 -4.70
CA ARG A 22 15.45 5.21 -5.86
C ARG A 22 14.04 4.76 -5.46
N SER A 23 13.84 4.36 -4.20
CA SER A 23 12.53 4.03 -3.63
C SER A 23 11.71 5.24 -3.19
N SER A 24 12.31 6.44 -3.07
CA SER A 24 11.62 7.67 -2.64
C SER A 24 10.52 8.08 -3.62
N ASP A 25 10.72 7.85 -4.92
CA ASP A 25 9.77 8.22 -5.97
C ASP A 25 8.72 7.13 -6.24
N SER A 26 8.82 5.99 -5.57
CA SER A 26 8.03 4.80 -5.91
C SER A 26 6.62 4.78 -5.29
N GLY A 27 6.14 5.87 -4.69
CA GLY A 27 4.79 5.95 -4.10
C GLY A 27 4.51 4.93 -2.99
N LEU A 28 5.53 4.59 -2.20
CA LEU A 28 5.41 3.64 -1.08
C LEU A 28 4.84 4.31 0.17
N LEU A 29 4.25 3.49 1.04
CA LEU A 29 3.79 3.91 2.37
C LEU A 29 4.77 3.42 3.43
N THR A 30 4.96 4.21 4.48
CA THR A 30 5.80 3.83 5.62
C THR A 30 5.09 2.78 6.45
N THR A 31 5.63 1.57 6.50
CA THR A 31 5.15 0.53 7.42
C THR A 31 5.80 0.71 8.79
N PRO A 32 5.04 0.98 9.87
CA PRO A 32 5.61 1.06 11.21
C PRO A 32 6.16 -0.31 11.63
N ARG A 33 7.37 -0.32 12.19
CA ARG A 33 8.04 -1.57 12.61
C ARG A 33 7.41 -2.06 13.92
N THR A 34 6.47 -2.97 13.83
CA THR A 34 5.86 -3.65 14.99
C THR A 34 6.83 -4.67 15.57
N LYS A 35 7.00 -4.68 16.90
CA LYS A 35 7.88 -5.62 17.62
C LYS A 35 7.22 -6.99 17.89
N LEU A 36 5.90 -7.12 17.65
CA LEU A 36 5.11 -8.29 18.05
C LEU A 36 4.35 -8.86 16.84
N ARG A 37 4.69 -10.09 16.45
CA ARG A 37 4.07 -10.88 15.37
C ARG A 37 2.67 -11.40 15.74
N THR A 38 1.79 -10.55 16.22
CA THR A 38 0.46 -10.96 16.70
C THR A 38 -0.63 -10.02 16.18
N PHE A 39 -1.18 -9.15 17.03
CA PHE A 39 -2.35 -8.32 16.70
C PHE A 39 -1.98 -7.02 15.99
N GLY A 40 -0.79 -6.47 16.26
CA GLY A 40 -0.32 -5.21 15.67
C GLY A 40 -0.20 -5.26 14.16
N ASP A 41 0.19 -6.41 13.59
CA ASP A 41 0.38 -6.57 12.14
C ASP A 41 -0.93 -6.55 11.34
N ARG A 42 -2.06 -6.88 12.01
CA ARG A 42 -3.39 -6.84 11.40
C ARG A 42 -4.03 -5.45 11.48
N ALA A 43 -3.44 -4.51 12.24
CA ALA A 43 -3.92 -3.14 12.28
C ALA A 43 -3.84 -2.53 10.87
N TYR A 44 -4.83 -1.70 10.54
CA TYR A 44 -4.87 -1.02 9.23
C TYR A 44 -3.59 -0.22 8.96
N SER A 45 -3.00 0.36 10.01
CA SER A 45 -1.72 1.08 10.00
C SER A 45 -0.52 0.26 9.53
N VAL A 46 -0.58 -1.07 9.61
CA VAL A 46 0.51 -1.97 9.20
C VAL A 46 0.11 -2.73 7.94
N ALA A 47 -1.10 -3.30 7.92
CA ALA A 47 -1.58 -4.12 6.82
C ALA A 47 -1.69 -3.33 5.52
N ALA A 48 -2.21 -2.10 5.55
CA ALA A 48 -2.40 -1.31 4.34
C ALA A 48 -1.06 -0.91 3.68
N PRO A 49 -0.07 -0.33 4.39
CA PRO A 49 1.25 -0.06 3.81
C PRO A 49 1.95 -1.31 3.30
N THR A 50 1.81 -2.43 4.00
CA THR A 50 2.45 -3.71 3.63
C THR A 50 1.86 -4.26 2.33
N LEU A 51 0.53 -4.34 2.24
CA LEU A 51 -0.15 -4.81 1.03
C LEU A 51 0.09 -3.88 -0.14
N TRP A 52 0.03 -2.56 0.08
CA TRP A 52 0.33 -1.57 -0.95
C TRP A 52 1.75 -1.74 -1.49
N SER A 53 2.73 -1.84 -0.60
CA SER A 53 4.15 -1.99 -0.98
C SER A 53 4.45 -3.31 -1.70
N ALA A 54 3.64 -4.35 -1.49
CA ALA A 54 3.76 -5.62 -2.18
C ALA A 54 3.22 -5.61 -3.61
N LEU A 55 2.53 -4.54 -4.04
CA LEU A 55 2.00 -4.42 -5.39
C LEU A 55 3.09 -3.95 -6.38
N PRO A 56 3.10 -4.49 -7.61
CA PRO A 56 3.91 -3.96 -8.70
C PRO A 56 3.69 -2.46 -8.91
N ALA A 57 4.76 -1.73 -9.23
CA ALA A 57 4.69 -0.30 -9.50
C ALA A 57 3.73 0.05 -10.65
N GLU A 58 3.66 -0.82 -11.67
CA GLU A 58 2.73 -0.70 -12.79
C GLU A 58 1.27 -0.60 -12.35
N ILE A 59 0.89 -1.36 -11.31
CA ILE A 59 -0.48 -1.33 -10.78
C ILE A 59 -0.67 -0.11 -9.90
N ARG A 60 0.33 0.26 -9.08
CA ARG A 60 0.25 1.42 -8.17
C ARG A 60 0.18 2.76 -8.91
N ASN A 61 0.81 2.86 -10.06
CA ASN A 61 0.90 4.09 -10.86
C ASN A 61 -0.27 4.25 -11.84
N ILE A 62 -1.31 3.40 -11.77
CA ILE A 62 -2.49 3.53 -12.63
C ILE A 62 -3.26 4.80 -12.24
N PRO A 63 -3.51 5.73 -13.18
CA PRO A 63 -4.07 7.04 -12.87
C PRO A 63 -5.57 7.02 -12.56
N THR A 64 -6.29 5.99 -13.02
CA THR A 64 -7.75 5.88 -12.82
C THR A 64 -8.10 4.75 -11.89
N LEU A 65 -9.04 5.01 -10.98
CA LEU A 65 -9.48 4.06 -9.97
C LEU A 65 -10.14 2.82 -10.58
N ASP A 66 -10.83 2.95 -11.72
CA ASP A 66 -11.45 1.81 -12.41
C ASP A 66 -10.39 0.87 -13.01
N ALA A 67 -9.42 1.41 -13.75
CA ALA A 67 -8.33 0.62 -14.31
C ALA A 67 -7.48 -0.02 -13.19
N PHE A 68 -7.26 0.72 -12.09
CA PHE A 68 -6.58 0.20 -10.91
C PHE A 68 -7.29 -1.03 -10.34
N LYS A 69 -8.61 -0.94 -10.11
CA LYS A 69 -9.41 -2.06 -9.59
C LYS A 69 -9.35 -3.29 -10.49
N ARG A 70 -9.43 -3.08 -11.82
CA ARG A 70 -9.35 -4.16 -12.81
C ARG A 70 -7.99 -4.85 -12.78
N ALA A 71 -6.90 -4.08 -12.85
CA ALA A 71 -5.54 -4.61 -12.83
C ALA A 71 -5.21 -5.31 -11.49
N LEU A 72 -5.63 -4.71 -10.37
CA LEU A 72 -5.47 -5.28 -9.03
C LEU A 72 -6.16 -6.64 -8.93
N LYS A 73 -7.42 -6.74 -9.38
CA LYS A 73 -8.16 -8.01 -9.38
C LYS A 73 -7.40 -9.06 -10.18
N THR A 74 -7.01 -8.77 -11.41
CA THR A 74 -6.26 -9.70 -12.25
C THR A 74 -4.96 -10.16 -11.59
N HIS A 75 -4.19 -9.24 -11.01
CA HIS A 75 -2.95 -9.57 -10.32
C HIS A 75 -3.15 -10.48 -9.10
N LEU A 76 -4.15 -10.18 -8.26
CA LEU A 76 -4.44 -10.97 -7.06
C LEU A 76 -4.95 -12.37 -7.42
N PHE A 77 -5.83 -12.50 -8.41
CA PHE A 77 -6.30 -13.80 -8.89
C PHE A 77 -5.15 -14.62 -9.48
N ALA A 78 -4.31 -14.01 -10.32
CA ALA A 78 -3.12 -14.68 -10.84
C ALA A 78 -2.20 -15.14 -9.71
N LYS A 79 -1.98 -14.33 -8.67
CA LYS A 79 -1.12 -14.68 -7.53
C LYS A 79 -1.69 -15.82 -6.68
N ALA A 80 -3.00 -15.85 -6.46
CA ALA A 80 -3.65 -16.82 -5.58
C ALA A 80 -3.95 -18.17 -6.25
N PHE A 81 -4.17 -18.16 -7.57
CA PHE A 81 -4.65 -19.31 -8.33
C PHE A 81 -3.74 -19.64 -9.53
N ARG A 82 -2.42 -19.36 -9.45
CA ARG A 82 -1.48 -19.93 -10.42
C ARG A 82 -1.60 -21.47 -10.37
N PRO A 83 -1.66 -22.17 -11.53
CA PRO A 83 -1.55 -23.62 -11.56
C PRO A 83 -0.19 -24.10 -11.06
#